data_AF-A0A370E2R4-F1
#
_entry.id   AF-A0A370E2R4-F1
#
_cell.length_a   1.000
_cell.length_b   1.000
_cell.length_c   1.000
_cell.angle_alpha   90.00
_cell.angle_beta   90.00
_cell.angle_gamma   90.00
#
_symmetry.space_group_name_H-M   'P 1'
#
loop_
_entity.id
_entity.type
_entity.pdbx_description
1 polymer ?
#
loop_
_entity_poly.entity_id
_entity_poly.type
_entity_poly.pdbx_seq_one_letter_code
_entity_poly.pdbx_strand_id
1 'polypeptide(L)'
;MGTILLYDPKVLSCIANKEIFHQNYDIFAAPMDEKCSYLRCMNLLNKGYFPDELIIKGVTNLFHSIEEGGVLQIGRTVDGVNYVSFFRKKNQQLDVIMHLNEGTEILDLIDSIDFKAQ
;
A
#
# COMPACT_ATOMS: atom_id res chain seq x y z
N MET A 1 15.07 14.62 18.98
CA MET A 1 13.83 15.38 18.75
C MET A 1 12.71 14.35 18.67
N GLY A 2 11.68 14.43 19.53
CA GLY A 2 10.61 13.43 19.53
C GLY A 2 9.70 13.59 18.31
N THR A 3 9.26 12.47 17.72
CA THR A 3 8.27 12.48 16.63
C THR A 3 6.93 12.95 17.18
N ILE A 4 6.34 13.98 16.57
CA ILE A 4 4.97 14.40 16.87
C ILE A 4 4.02 13.57 16.00
N LEU A 5 3.13 12.80 16.63
CA LEU A 5 2.10 12.03 15.93
C LEU A 5 0.83 12.89 15.79
N LEU A 6 0.35 13.06 14.57
CA LEU A 6 -0.83 13.86 14.25
C LEU A 6 -2.11 13.02 14.16
N TYR A 7 -2.21 11.99 15.00
CA TYR A 7 -3.40 11.14 15.04
C TYR A 7 -4.57 11.84 15.73
N ASP A 8 -5.79 11.53 15.27
CA ASP A 8 -7.00 11.89 15.98
C ASP A 8 -6.98 11.28 17.40
N PRO A 9 -7.50 11.98 18.43
CA PRO A 9 -7.53 11.46 19.80
C PRO A 9 -8.17 10.06 19.95
N LYS A 10 -9.11 9.69 19.08
CA LYS A 10 -9.70 8.35 19.06
C LYS A 10 -8.70 7.30 18.62
N VAL A 11 -7.88 7.59 17.61
CA VAL A 11 -6.81 6.69 17.15
C VAL A 11 -5.76 6.51 18.23
N LEU A 12 -5.38 7.60 18.93
CA LEU A 12 -4.47 7.52 20.08
C LEU A 12 -5.03 6.62 21.19
N SER A 13 -6.33 6.67 21.43
CA SER A 13 -7.01 5.82 22.40
C SER A 13 -6.98 4.35 21.99
N CYS A 14 -7.23 4.04 20.72
CA CYS A 14 -7.10 2.68 20.18
C CYS A 14 -5.66 2.16 20.28
N ILE A 15 -4.65 3.01 20.07
CA ILE A 15 -3.24 2.65 20.28
C ILE A 15 -2.97 2.32 21.76
N ALA A 16 -3.44 3.17 22.68
CA ALA A 16 -3.28 2.94 24.12
C ALA A 16 -3.95 1.63 24.58
N ASN A 17 -5.08 1.27 23.96
CA ASN A 17 -5.83 0.04 24.21
C ASN A 17 -5.29 -1.18 23.44
N LYS A 18 -4.22 -1.03 22.64
CA LYS A 18 -3.62 -2.09 21.81
C LYS A 18 -4.55 -2.65 20.73
N GLU A 19 -5.52 -1.87 20.29
CA GLU A 19 -6.40 -2.18 19.15
C GLU A 19 -5.74 -1.77 17.81
N ILE A 20 -4.86 -0.78 17.87
CA ILE A 20 -4.02 -0.34 16.75
C ILE A 20 -2.56 -0.43 17.17
N PHE A 21 -1.73 -1.07 16.34
CA PHE A 21 -0.29 -1.07 16.51
C PHE A 21 0.34 0.00 15.62
N HIS A 22 1.05 0.95 16.22
CA HIS A 22 1.86 1.93 15.48
C HIS A 22 3.22 1.30 15.15
N GLN A 23 3.60 1.35 13.88
CA GLN A 23 4.96 1.01 13.45
C GLN A 23 5.52 2.11 12.53
N ASN A 24 6.80 2.44 12.71
CA ASN A 24 7.55 3.19 11.71
C ASN A 24 8.07 2.19 10.67
N TYR A 25 7.69 2.40 9.41
CA TYR A 25 7.96 1.47 8.33
C TYR A 25 8.39 2.22 7.07
N ASP A 26 9.47 1.75 6.45
CA ASP A 26 9.92 2.21 5.13
C ASP A 26 9.58 1.16 4.09
N ILE A 27 8.56 1.46 3.30
CA ILE A 27 8.05 0.64 2.20
C ILE A 27 9.11 0.34 1.13
N PHE A 28 10.16 1.15 1.02
CA PHE A 28 11.22 0.95 0.03
C PHE A 28 12.39 0.14 0.59
N ALA A 29 12.46 -0.10 1.89
CA ALA A 29 13.56 -0.85 2.51
C ALA A 29 13.36 -2.36 2.40
N ALA A 30 12.24 -2.88 2.91
CA ALA A 30 11.93 -4.31 2.94
C ALA A 30 10.41 -4.56 3.05
N PRO A 31 9.92 -5.77 2.71
CA PRO A 31 8.56 -6.20 3.06
C PRO A 31 8.32 -6.20 4.58
N MET A 32 7.05 -6.21 4.98
CA MET A 32 6.66 -6.43 6.38
C MET A 32 6.90 -7.89 6.78
N ASP A 33 7.35 -8.12 8.01
CA ASP A 33 7.54 -9.46 8.57
C ASP A 33 6.20 -10.20 8.77
N GLU A 34 5.20 -9.49 9.30
CA GLU A 34 3.84 -10.00 9.47
C GLU A 34 2.99 -9.68 8.24
N LYS A 35 2.44 -10.74 7.62
CA LYS A 35 1.57 -10.60 6.45
C LYS A 35 0.18 -10.14 6.86
N CYS A 36 -0.45 -9.37 5.98
CA CYS A 36 -1.81 -8.88 6.17
C CYS A 36 -2.78 -9.42 5.11
N SER A 37 -4.04 -9.58 5.51
CA SER A 37 -5.17 -9.93 4.63
C SER A 37 -5.67 -8.73 3.82
N TYR A 38 -5.38 -7.51 4.29
CA TYR A 38 -5.74 -6.26 3.65
C TYR A 38 -4.66 -5.20 3.88
N LEU A 39 -4.18 -4.60 2.80
CA LEU A 39 -3.20 -3.51 2.84
C LEU A 39 -3.73 -2.29 2.08
N ARG A 40 -3.77 -1.14 2.74
CA ARG A 40 -4.16 0.13 2.12
C ARG A 40 -2.99 1.09 2.03
N CYS A 41 -2.61 1.45 0.81
CA CYS A 41 -1.57 2.41 0.49
C CYS A 41 -2.16 3.57 -0.32
N MET A 42 -2.51 4.66 0.35
CA MET A 42 -3.15 5.83 -0.26
C MET A 42 -2.24 7.06 -0.17
N ASN A 43 -2.18 7.83 -1.25
CA ASN A 43 -1.43 9.09 -1.33
C ASN A 43 0.09 8.95 -1.10
N LEU A 44 0.65 7.76 -1.35
CA LEU A 44 2.06 7.48 -1.15
C LEU A 44 2.76 7.12 -2.47
N LEU A 45 2.42 5.99 -3.08
CA LEU A 45 3.02 5.52 -4.33
C LEU A 45 2.41 6.24 -5.54
N ASN A 46 2.95 7.41 -5.89
CA ASN A 46 2.54 8.19 -7.06
C ASN A 46 3.75 8.71 -7.84
N LYS A 47 3.56 8.85 -9.16
CA LYS A 47 4.60 9.28 -10.11
C LYS A 47 5.08 10.73 -9.88
N GLY A 48 4.31 11.52 -9.13
CA GLY A 48 4.71 12.88 -8.75
C GLY A 48 5.74 12.94 -7.62
N TYR A 49 5.83 11.90 -6.77
CA TYR A 49 6.74 11.88 -5.61
C TYR A 49 7.95 10.98 -5.82
N PHE A 50 7.80 9.89 -6.57
CA PHE A 50 8.82 8.87 -6.69
C PHE A 50 9.05 8.48 -8.16
N PRO A 51 10.28 8.13 -8.54
CA PRO A 51 10.55 7.55 -9.85
C PRO A 51 9.95 6.14 -9.94
N ASP A 52 9.65 5.70 -11.17
CA ASP A 52 9.00 4.41 -11.45
C ASP A 52 9.72 3.22 -10.80
N GLU A 53 11.05 3.20 -10.80
CA GLU A 53 11.85 2.14 -10.17
C GLU A 53 11.57 2.00 -8.67
N LEU A 54 11.41 3.12 -7.97
CA LEU A 54 11.15 3.13 -6.54
C LEU A 54 9.70 2.76 -6.24
N ILE A 55 8.76 3.16 -7.12
CA ILE A 55 7.36 2.72 -7.06
C ILE A 55 7.28 1.20 -7.24
N ILE A 56 7.93 0.65 -8.26
CA ILE A 56 8.00 -0.80 -8.50
C ILE A 56 8.55 -1.51 -7.25
N LYS A 57 9.66 -1.02 -6.69
CA LYS A 57 10.22 -1.58 -5.45
C LYS A 57 9.22 -1.56 -4.30
N GLY A 58 8.53 -0.43 -4.11
CA GLY A 58 7.52 -0.28 -3.07
C GLY A 58 6.36 -1.26 -3.25
N VAL A 59 5.80 -1.35 -4.47
CA VAL A 59 4.72 -2.30 -4.80
C VAL A 59 5.17 -3.74 -4.56
N THR A 60 6.38 -4.12 -4.96
CA THR A 60 6.94 -5.45 -4.73
C THR A 60 7.02 -5.76 -3.23
N ASN A 61 7.51 -4.83 -2.41
CA ASN A 61 7.52 -5.02 -0.97
C ASN A 61 6.11 -5.19 -0.38
N LEU A 62 5.14 -4.38 -0.83
CA LEU A 62 3.74 -4.55 -0.42
C LEU A 62 3.18 -5.91 -0.84
N PHE A 63 3.48 -6.36 -2.06
CA PHE A 63 3.06 -7.68 -2.56
C PHE A 63 3.54 -8.82 -1.65
N HIS A 64 4.80 -8.77 -1.20
CA HIS A 64 5.35 -9.76 -0.29
C HIS A 64 4.81 -9.64 1.15
N SER A 65 4.29 -8.47 1.51
CA SER A 65 3.65 -8.17 2.81
C SER A 65 2.18 -8.61 2.89
N ILE A 66 1.60 -9.08 1.79
CA ILE A 66 0.20 -9.53 1.72
C ILE A 66 0.15 -11.05 1.64
N GLU A 67 -0.80 -11.66 2.34
CA GLU A 67 -1.05 -13.09 2.26
C GLU A 67 -1.70 -13.50 0.93
N GLU A 68 -1.62 -14.78 0.58
CA GLU A 68 -2.31 -15.28 -0.62
C GLU A 68 -3.83 -15.08 -0.49
N GLY A 69 -4.47 -14.54 -1.53
CA GLY A 69 -5.89 -14.16 -1.49
C GLY A 69 -6.18 -12.81 -0.82
N GLY A 70 -5.19 -12.19 -0.17
CA GLY A 70 -5.32 -10.86 0.44
C GLY A 70 -5.50 -9.74 -0.59
N VAL A 71 -5.93 -8.57 -0.11
CA VAL A 71 -6.26 -7.42 -0.96
C VAL A 71 -5.27 -6.27 -0.75
N LEU A 72 -4.77 -5.75 -1.87
CA LEU A 72 -3.99 -4.52 -1.93
C LEU A 72 -4.86 -3.39 -2.49
N GLN A 73 -5.03 -2.33 -1.73
CA GLN A 73 -5.65 -1.07 -2.18
C GLN A 73 -4.54 -0.05 -2.44
N ILE A 74 -4.41 0.43 -3.67
CA ILE A 74 -3.52 1.55 -4.02
C ILE A 74 -4.32 2.66 -4.68
N GLY A 75 -4.04 3.90 -4.30
CA GLY A 75 -4.63 5.05 -4.98
C GLY A 75 -4.20 6.39 -4.42
N ARG A 76 -4.87 7.43 -4.92
CA ARG A 76 -4.68 8.81 -4.49
C ARG A 76 -5.99 9.57 -4.36
N THR A 77 -5.97 10.65 -3.63
CA THR A 77 -7.07 11.62 -3.49
C THR A 77 -6.66 12.91 -4.18
N VAL A 78 -7.44 13.35 -5.17
CA VAL A 78 -7.24 14.62 -5.88
C VAL A 78 -8.52 15.43 -5.71
N ASP A 79 -8.41 16.64 -5.17
CA ASP A 79 -9.55 17.53 -4.92
C ASP A 79 -10.72 16.86 -4.17
N GLY A 80 -10.39 16.00 -3.21
CA GLY A 80 -11.38 15.25 -2.42
C GLY A 80 -11.95 13.99 -3.09
N VAL A 81 -11.56 13.70 -4.34
CA VAL A 81 -12.00 12.53 -5.12
C VAL A 81 -10.93 11.44 -5.08
N ASN A 82 -11.33 10.20 -4.81
CA ASN A 82 -10.44 9.05 -4.70
C ASN A 82 -10.30 8.27 -6.02
N TYR A 83 -9.09 8.10 -6.51
CA TYR A 83 -8.76 7.30 -7.69
C TYR A 83 -7.99 6.06 -7.23
N VAL A 84 -8.64 4.89 -7.22
CA VAL A 84 -8.18 3.72 -6.44
C VAL A 84 -8.36 2.44 -7.22
N SER A 85 -7.33 1.60 -7.22
CA SER A 85 -7.40 0.21 -7.67
C SER A 85 -7.31 -0.74 -6.49
N PHE A 86 -8.16 -1.77 -6.50
CA PHE A 86 -8.12 -2.89 -5.57
C PHE A 86 -7.63 -4.13 -6.31
N PHE A 87 -6.61 -4.78 -5.76
CA PHE A 87 -5.98 -5.96 -6.33
C PHE A 87 -6.10 -7.14 -5.38
N ARG A 88 -6.30 -8.34 -5.92
CA ARG A 88 -6.18 -9.59 -5.16
C ARG A 88 -4.83 -10.21 -5.45
N LYS A 89 -4.12 -10.60 -4.40
CA LYS A 89 -2.95 -11.45 -4.56
C LYS A 89 -3.39 -12.86 -4.97
N LYS A 90 -2.92 -13.33 -6.12
CA LYS A 90 -3.14 -14.69 -6.60
C LYS A 90 -1.92 -15.21 -7.36
N ASN A 91 -1.35 -16.34 -6.95
CA ASN A 91 -0.29 -17.06 -7.68
C ASN A 91 0.83 -16.14 -8.23
N GLN A 92 1.42 -15.29 -7.37
CA GLN A 92 2.48 -14.34 -7.76
C GLN A 92 2.03 -13.20 -8.68
N GLN A 93 0.74 -12.87 -8.66
CA GLN A 93 0.16 -11.78 -9.43
C GLN A 93 -0.78 -10.95 -8.56
N LEU A 94 -1.06 -9.74 -9.03
CA LEU A 94 -2.06 -8.83 -8.47
C LEU A 94 -3.20 -8.69 -9.48
N ASP A 95 -4.25 -9.48 -9.29
CA ASP A 95 -5.43 -9.44 -10.16
C ASP A 95 -6.28 -8.23 -9.78
N VAL A 96 -6.57 -7.35 -10.73
CA VAL A 96 -7.51 -6.23 -10.49
C VAL A 96 -8.89 -6.78 -10.17
N ILE A 97 -9.42 -6.40 -8.99
CA ILE A 97 -10.78 -6.73 -8.55
C ILE A 97 -11.73 -5.60 -8.96
N MET A 98 -11.31 -4.36 -8.77
CA MET A 98 -12.16 -3.18 -8.90
C MET A 98 -11.33 -1.91 -9.07
N HIS A 99 -11.86 -0.96 -9.84
CA HIS A 99 -11.45 0.44 -9.80
C HIS A 99 -12.56 1.30 -9.18
N LEU A 100 -12.16 2.25 -8.36
CA LEU A 100 -12.97 3.41 -7.99
C LEU A 100 -12.49 4.58 -8.85
N ASN A 101 -13.43 5.19 -9.58
CA ASN A 101 -13.13 6.13 -10.66
C ASN A 101 -12.14 5.48 -11.66
N GLU A 102 -11.12 6.18 -12.12
CA GLU A 102 -10.15 5.71 -13.12
C GLU A 102 -9.09 4.75 -12.55
N GLY A 103 -9.11 4.49 -11.25
CA GLY A 103 -8.13 3.63 -10.60
C GLY A 103 -6.80 4.32 -10.29
N THR A 104 -5.79 3.55 -9.93
CA THR A 104 -4.44 4.05 -9.64
C THR A 104 -3.68 4.41 -10.93
N GLU A 105 -2.91 5.50 -10.90
CA GLU A 105 -2.12 5.96 -12.06
C GLU A 105 -0.86 5.12 -12.35
N ILE A 106 -0.53 4.18 -11.46
CA ILE A 106 0.64 3.30 -11.56
C ILE A 106 0.27 1.89 -12.04
N LEU A 107 -0.92 1.71 -12.61
CA LEU A 107 -1.39 0.39 -13.04
C LEU A 107 -0.45 -0.25 -14.07
N ASP A 108 0.04 0.56 -15.02
CA ASP A 108 1.03 0.17 -16.02
C ASP A 108 2.33 -0.37 -15.40
N LEU A 109 2.78 0.24 -14.30
CA LEU A 109 3.96 -0.22 -13.58
C LEU A 109 3.68 -1.55 -12.90
N ILE A 110 2.52 -1.71 -12.24
CA ILE A 110 2.14 -2.95 -11.55
C ILE A 110 2.09 -4.13 -12.53
N ASP A 111 1.50 -3.93 -13.72
CA ASP A 111 1.38 -4.94 -14.76
C ASP A 111 2.74 -5.38 -15.34
N SER A 112 3.77 -4.54 -15.19
CA SER A 112 5.14 -4.83 -15.64
C SER A 112 5.97 -5.65 -14.64
N ILE A 113 5.50 -5.84 -13.40
CA ILE A 113 6.28 -6.49 -12.34
C ILE A 113 6.22 -8.02 -12.48
N ASP A 114 7.39 -8.65 -12.52
CA ASP A 114 7.52 -10.10 -12.28
C ASP A 114 7.80 -10.37 -10.80
N PHE A 115 6.76 -10.73 -10.04
CA PHE A 115 6.87 -11.02 -8.61
C PHE A 115 7.56 -12.37 -8.31
N LYS A 116 8.03 -13.12 -9.32
CA LYS A 116 8.82 -14.36 -9.13
C LYS A 116 10.30 -14.10 -8.89
N ALA A 117 10.82 -12.93 -9.27
CA ALA A 117 12.25 -12.69 -9.40
C ALA A 117 12.95 -12.21 -8.11
N GLN A 118 12.71 -12.87 -6.97
CA GLN A 118 13.48 -12.68 -5.72
C GLN A 118 13.77 -14.00 -5.02
#